data_AF-A0AAD7G067-F1
#
_entry.id   AF-A0AAD7G067-F1
#
_cell.length_a   1.000
_cell.length_b   1.000
_cell.length_c   1.000
_cell.angle_alpha   90.00
_cell.angle_beta   90.00
_cell.angle_gamma   90.00
#
_symmetry.space_group_name_H-M   'P 1'
#
loop_
_entity.id
_entity.type
_entity.pdbx_description
1 polymer ?
#
loop_
_entity_poly.entity_id
_entity_poly.type
_entity_poly.pdbx_seq_one_letter_code
_entity_poly.pdbx_strand_id
1 'polypeptide(L)'
;LAQAAQSAADAVMCSSILAGHTNESDEGGDVAVWLGPGNFGRGNERSVLEKFGIPEHEITKISNIDLSPRGIPSTVSEDSKPEQLDALASELGKLQDLYCFYARPTSGSEVIFSLLGKNAGGWGGLVGTGVWSDD
;
A
#
# COMPACT_ATOMS: atom_id res chain seq x y z
N LEU A 1 -1.36 2.36 -12.62
CA LEU A 1 -0.92 1.89 -11.30
C LEU A 1 -1.84 0.79 -10.74
N ALA A 2 -3.10 1.06 -10.37
CA ALA A 2 -4.00 0.03 -9.82
C ALA A 2 -4.13 -1.24 -10.69
N GLN A 3 -4.28 -1.10 -12.01
CA GLN A 3 -4.36 -2.27 -12.90
C GLN A 3 -3.07 -3.12 -12.91
N ALA A 4 -1.90 -2.47 -12.82
CA ALA A 4 -0.63 -3.19 -12.72
C ALA A 4 -0.49 -3.87 -11.35
N ALA A 5 -1.00 -3.24 -10.29
CA ALA A 5 -1.05 -3.82 -8.94
C ALA A 5 -1.92 -5.07 -8.90
N GLN A 6 -3.14 -5.02 -9.45
CA GLN A 6 -4.02 -6.18 -9.53
C GLN A 6 -3.38 -7.31 -10.33
N SER A 7 -2.84 -7.01 -11.51
CA SER A 7 -2.20 -8.04 -12.36
C SER A 7 -1.00 -8.69 -11.64
N ALA A 8 -0.25 -7.93 -10.86
CA ALA A 8 0.85 -8.44 -10.05
C ALA A 8 0.36 -9.29 -8.88
N ALA A 9 -0.71 -8.85 -8.18
CA ALA A 9 -1.32 -9.58 -7.08
C ALA A 9 -1.86 -10.95 -7.54
N ASP A 10 -2.58 -10.97 -8.67
CA ASP A 10 -3.07 -12.22 -9.29
C ASP A 10 -1.91 -13.17 -9.65
N ALA A 11 -0.81 -12.63 -10.18
CA ALA A 11 0.34 -13.43 -10.58
C ALA A 11 1.11 -14.06 -9.41
N VAL A 12 0.99 -13.48 -8.21
CA VAL A 12 1.58 -14.01 -6.97
C VAL A 12 0.55 -14.64 -6.04
N MET A 13 -0.69 -14.86 -6.52
CA MET A 13 -1.77 -15.52 -5.77
C MET A 13 -2.15 -14.78 -4.47
N CYS A 14 -2.13 -13.45 -4.48
CA CYS A 14 -2.65 -12.63 -3.38
C CYS A 14 -3.76 -11.69 -3.87
N SER A 15 -4.63 -11.26 -2.95
CA SER A 15 -5.73 -10.34 -3.26
C SER A 15 -5.26 -8.88 -3.43
N SER A 16 -4.20 -8.50 -2.70
CA SER A 16 -3.60 -7.16 -2.70
C SER A 16 -2.08 -7.26 -2.69
N ILE A 17 -1.38 -6.43 -3.47
CA ILE A 17 0.08 -6.32 -3.46
C ILE A 17 0.58 -5.57 -2.21
N LEU A 18 -0.28 -4.79 -1.57
CA LEU A 18 0.07 -4.05 -0.35
C LEU A 18 -0.02 -4.95 0.88
N ALA A 19 -1.14 -5.66 1.04
CA ALA A 19 -1.32 -6.61 2.14
C ALA A 19 -0.56 -7.92 1.88
N GLY A 20 -0.30 -8.25 0.61
CA GLY A 20 0.49 -9.39 0.19
C GLY A 20 -0.05 -10.72 0.72
N HIS A 21 0.87 -11.64 1.06
CA HIS A 21 0.53 -12.96 1.60
C HIS A 21 0.16 -12.92 3.09
N THR A 22 0.25 -11.73 3.71
CA THR A 22 -0.12 -11.54 5.12
C THR A 22 -1.61 -11.24 5.31
N ASN A 23 -2.35 -11.08 4.20
CA ASN A 23 -3.78 -10.85 4.23
C ASN A 23 -4.53 -12.19 4.34
N GLU A 24 -5.40 -12.31 5.34
CA GLU A 24 -6.31 -13.47 5.48
C GLU A 24 -7.65 -13.26 4.74
N SER A 25 -7.87 -12.07 4.18
CA SER A 25 -9.07 -11.76 3.41
C SER A 25 -8.84 -11.94 1.90
N ASP A 26 -9.72 -12.73 1.30
CA ASP A 26 -9.79 -12.92 -0.16
C ASP A 26 -10.52 -11.76 -0.88
N GLU A 27 -11.02 -10.75 -0.15
CA GLU A 27 -11.97 -9.76 -0.68
C GLU A 27 -11.40 -8.34 -0.90
N GLY A 28 -10.11 -8.11 -0.64
CA GLY A 28 -9.48 -6.78 -0.77
C GLY A 28 -8.59 -6.63 -2.01
N GLY A 29 -8.80 -5.57 -2.82
CA GLY A 29 -7.91 -5.20 -3.93
C GLY A 29 -7.31 -3.81 -3.75
N ASP A 30 -6.22 -3.51 -4.47
CA ASP A 30 -5.56 -2.21 -4.38
C ASP A 30 -6.20 -1.17 -5.31
N VAL A 31 -6.61 -0.04 -4.74
CA VAL A 31 -7.16 1.10 -5.47
C VAL A 31 -6.13 2.21 -5.63
N ALA A 32 -6.15 2.87 -6.79
CA ALA A 32 -5.29 4.04 -7.02
C ALA A 32 -5.86 5.27 -6.32
N VAL A 33 -4.99 6.02 -5.64
CA VAL A 33 -5.36 7.26 -4.95
C VAL A 33 -4.52 8.44 -5.43
N TRP A 34 -5.12 9.62 -5.38
CA TRP A 34 -4.46 10.89 -5.62
C TRP A 34 -4.77 11.85 -4.47
N LEU A 35 -3.75 12.19 -3.68
CA LEU A 35 -3.86 13.11 -2.55
C LEU A 35 -3.66 14.56 -2.98
N GLY A 36 -3.04 14.78 -4.14
CA GLY A 36 -2.71 16.10 -4.66
C GLY A 36 -1.45 16.71 -4.02
N PRO A 37 -1.24 18.02 -4.20
CA PRO A 37 -0.12 18.73 -3.59
C PRO A 37 -0.20 18.70 -2.06
N GLY A 38 0.94 18.58 -1.40
CA GLY A 38 1.01 18.62 0.07
C GLY A 38 2.24 17.90 0.64
N ASN A 39 2.27 17.78 1.96
CA ASN A 39 3.30 17.05 2.68
C ASN A 39 2.74 15.70 3.19
N PHE A 40 2.81 14.70 2.31
CA PHE A 40 2.35 13.33 2.59
C PHE A 40 3.49 12.32 2.51
N GLY A 41 4.72 12.77 2.81
CA GLY A 41 5.88 11.89 2.84
C GLY A 41 6.01 11.14 4.14
N ARG A 42 6.93 10.17 4.17
CA ARG A 42 7.28 9.40 5.36
C ARG A 42 7.35 10.28 6.62
N GLY A 43 6.67 9.85 7.68
CA GLY A 43 6.46 10.61 8.91
C GLY A 43 5.19 11.47 8.94
N ASN A 44 4.42 11.52 7.85
CA ASN A 44 3.13 12.24 7.75
C ASN A 44 1.95 11.30 7.48
N GLU A 45 2.05 10.06 7.92
CA GLU A 45 1.03 9.01 7.69
C GLU A 45 -0.33 9.40 8.26
N ARG A 46 -0.37 10.12 9.39
CA ARG A 46 -1.63 10.63 9.95
C ARG A 46 -2.34 11.60 9.00
N SER A 47 -1.59 12.52 8.38
CA SER A 47 -2.13 13.45 7.39
C SER A 47 -2.69 12.74 6.16
N VAL A 48 -2.13 11.58 5.80
CA VAL A 48 -2.65 10.71 4.73
C VAL A 48 -3.99 10.10 5.16
N LEU A 49 -4.07 9.55 6.36
CA LEU A 49 -5.30 8.93 6.89
C LEU A 49 -6.43 9.95 7.06
N GLU A 50 -6.12 11.16 7.53
CA GLU A 50 -7.08 12.27 7.58
C GLU A 50 -7.62 12.63 6.20
N LYS A 51 -6.80 12.56 5.15
CA LYS A 51 -7.26 12.75 3.76
C LYS A 51 -8.22 11.68 3.28
N PHE A 52 -8.13 10.47 3.81
CA PHE A 52 -9.11 9.41 3.59
C PHE A 52 -10.35 9.55 4.48
N GLY A 53 -10.40 10.56 5.35
CA GLY A 53 -11.50 10.80 6.27
C GLY A 53 -11.42 9.95 7.54
N ILE A 54 -10.25 9.41 7.85
CA ILE A 54 -10.02 8.55 9.02
C ILE A 54 -9.38 9.38 10.13
N PRO A 55 -10.09 9.67 11.22
CA PRO A 55 -9.59 10.50 12.30
C PRO A 55 -8.43 9.87 13.06
N GLU A 56 -7.51 10.69 13.60
CA GLU A 56 -6.37 10.20 14.39
C GLU A 56 -6.79 9.31 15.58
N HIS A 57 -7.89 9.64 16.26
CA HIS A 57 -8.37 8.90 17.42
C HIS A 57 -8.92 7.50 17.07
N GLU A 58 -9.16 7.24 15.78
CA GLU A 58 -9.58 5.93 15.28
C GLU A 58 -8.40 5.05 14.89
N ILE A 59 -7.14 5.49 15.05
CA ILE A 59 -5.93 4.72 14.70
C ILE A 59 -5.13 4.37 15.95
N THR A 60 -4.88 3.08 16.16
CA THR A 60 -4.07 2.57 17.29
C THR A 60 -2.61 2.42 16.94
N LYS A 61 -2.29 2.03 15.70
CA LYS A 61 -0.92 1.73 15.27
C LYS A 61 -0.70 2.15 13.83
N ILE A 62 0.46 2.75 13.59
CA ILE A 62 1.01 2.98 12.26
C ILE A 62 2.39 2.34 12.22
N SER A 63 2.71 1.63 11.14
CA SER A 63 4.04 1.03 10.97
C SER A 63 4.42 1.00 9.51
N ASN A 64 5.71 1.27 9.24
CA ASN A 64 6.26 1.22 7.90
C ASN A 64 6.39 -0.23 7.42
N ILE A 65 6.21 -0.42 6.13
CA ILE A 65 6.49 -1.66 5.43
C ILE A 65 7.74 -1.42 4.57
N ASP A 66 8.73 -2.29 4.74
CA ASP A 66 9.94 -2.21 3.95
C ASP A 66 9.63 -2.48 2.47
N LEU A 67 10.33 -1.77 1.59
CA LEU A 67 10.24 -1.96 0.15
C LEU A 67 11.50 -2.66 -0.35
N SER A 68 11.33 -3.61 -1.27
CA SER A 68 12.47 -4.16 -2.00
C SER A 68 13.13 -3.07 -2.86
N PRO A 69 14.34 -3.29 -3.40
CA PRO A 69 14.98 -2.34 -4.32
C PRO A 69 14.12 -2.01 -5.56
N ARG A 70 13.13 -2.86 -5.89
CA ARG A 70 12.16 -2.65 -6.98
C ARG A 70 10.94 -1.82 -6.56
N GLY A 71 10.82 -1.44 -5.28
CA GLY A 71 9.68 -0.73 -4.72
C GLY A 71 8.51 -1.63 -4.32
N ILE A 72 8.68 -2.95 -4.31
CA ILE A 72 7.63 -3.91 -3.96
C ILE A 72 7.58 -4.08 -2.42
N PRO A 73 6.39 -4.05 -1.79
CA PRO A 73 6.24 -4.30 -0.35
C PRO A 73 6.80 -5.65 0.09
N SER A 74 7.47 -5.69 1.24
CA SER A 74 8.01 -6.92 1.84
C SER A 74 6.93 -7.92 2.30
N THR A 75 5.65 -7.53 2.26
CA THR A 75 4.49 -8.41 2.47
C THR A 75 4.27 -9.38 1.31
N VAL A 76 4.93 -9.17 0.16
CA VAL A 76 4.84 -10.01 -1.04
C VAL A 76 6.12 -10.84 -1.18
N SER A 77 5.99 -12.17 -1.31
CA SER A 77 7.12 -13.00 -1.74
C SER A 77 7.40 -12.77 -3.22
N GLU A 78 8.66 -12.48 -3.54
CA GLU A 78 9.12 -12.26 -4.92
C GLU A 78 9.78 -13.51 -5.53
N ASP A 79 9.64 -14.70 -4.93
CA ASP A 79 10.37 -15.91 -5.31
C ASP A 79 10.15 -16.35 -6.77
N SER A 80 8.93 -16.17 -7.28
CA SER A 80 8.55 -16.55 -8.65
C SER A 80 8.88 -15.49 -9.71
N LYS A 81 9.21 -14.25 -9.30
CA LYS A 81 9.51 -13.08 -10.16
C LYS A 81 8.66 -13.00 -11.46
N PRO A 82 7.32 -13.04 -11.38
CA PRO A 82 6.49 -12.90 -12.57
C PRO A 82 6.70 -11.56 -13.28
N GLU A 83 6.53 -11.54 -14.60
CA GLU A 83 6.63 -10.33 -15.43
C GLU A 83 5.68 -9.20 -14.97
N GLN A 84 4.57 -9.56 -14.33
CA GLN A 84 3.60 -8.61 -13.78
C GLN A 84 4.17 -7.82 -12.60
N LEU A 85 5.06 -8.42 -11.79
CA LEU A 85 5.80 -7.68 -10.75
C LEU A 85 6.76 -6.68 -11.37
N ASP A 86 7.43 -7.02 -12.47
CA ASP A 86 8.34 -6.09 -13.15
C ASP A 86 7.57 -4.94 -13.82
N ALA A 87 6.38 -5.22 -14.37
CA ALA A 87 5.48 -4.19 -14.88
C ALA A 87 5.02 -3.23 -13.78
N LEU A 88 4.63 -3.77 -12.61
CA LEU A 88 4.30 -2.94 -11.44
C LEU A 88 5.51 -2.12 -10.96
N ALA A 89 6.68 -2.76 -10.81
CA ALA A 89 7.91 -2.08 -10.40
C ALA A 89 8.28 -0.93 -11.36
N SER A 90 8.06 -1.12 -12.66
CA SER A 90 8.26 -0.06 -13.66
C SER A 90 7.33 1.14 -13.45
N GLU A 91 6.06 0.90 -13.11
CA GLU A 91 5.12 1.98 -12.75
C GLU A 91 5.50 2.66 -11.45
N LEU A 92 5.90 1.90 -10.43
CA LEU A 92 6.34 2.42 -9.14
C LEU A 92 7.63 3.24 -9.24
N GLY A 93 8.56 2.86 -10.13
CA GLY A 93 9.79 3.59 -10.40
C GLY A 93 9.59 4.99 -11.00
N LYS A 94 8.37 5.32 -11.45
CA LYS A 94 8.01 6.68 -11.89
C LYS A 94 7.70 7.62 -10.72
N LEU A 95 7.47 7.07 -9.52
CA LEU A 95 7.19 7.82 -8.31
C LEU A 95 8.49 8.15 -7.58
N GLN A 96 8.57 9.36 -7.02
CA GLN A 96 9.66 9.79 -6.14
C GLN A 96 9.27 9.63 -4.68
N ASP A 97 10.25 9.53 -3.78
CA ASP A 97 10.00 9.41 -2.32
C ASP A 97 9.02 8.27 -1.96
N LEU A 98 9.11 7.15 -2.68
CA LEU A 98 8.22 6.00 -2.51
C LEU A 98 8.34 5.40 -1.11
N TYR A 99 7.23 5.21 -0.44
CA TYR A 99 7.18 4.52 0.86
C TYR A 99 5.86 3.77 1.04
N CYS A 100 5.88 2.77 1.92
CA CYS A 100 4.72 1.97 2.25
C CYS A 100 4.54 1.88 3.76
N PHE A 101 3.30 1.87 4.22
CA PHE A 101 2.94 1.71 5.61
C PHE A 101 1.58 1.04 5.74
N TYR A 102 1.29 0.54 6.93
CA TYR A 102 -0.05 0.14 7.33
C TYR A 102 -0.52 0.92 8.57
N ALA A 103 -1.84 1.05 8.69
CA ALA A 103 -2.51 1.61 9.84
C ALA A 103 -3.58 0.64 10.37
N ARG A 104 -3.59 0.41 11.68
CA ARG A 104 -4.61 -0.37 12.37
C ARG A 104 -5.62 0.58 13.03
N PRO A 105 -6.91 0.45 12.72
CA PRO A 105 -7.96 1.15 13.45
C PRO A 105 -8.06 0.72 14.91
N THR A 106 -8.78 1.50 15.72
CA THR A 106 -9.05 1.21 17.14
C THR A 106 -10.06 0.09 17.33
N SER A 107 -10.94 -0.11 16.35
CA SER A 107 -11.97 -1.15 16.37
C SER A 107 -11.94 -1.95 15.07
N GLY A 108 -12.10 -3.27 15.18
CA GLY A 108 -12.08 -4.19 14.04
C GLY A 108 -10.70 -4.79 13.79
N SER A 109 -10.67 -5.75 12.88
CA SER A 109 -9.44 -6.44 12.43
C SER A 109 -8.95 -5.95 11.07
N GLU A 110 -9.64 -4.97 10.49
CA GLU A 110 -9.27 -4.37 9.21
C GLU A 110 -8.00 -3.54 9.36
N VAL A 111 -7.11 -3.63 8.38
CA VAL A 111 -5.85 -2.90 8.32
C VAL A 111 -5.80 -2.16 7.00
N ILE A 112 -5.45 -0.88 7.04
CA ILE A 112 -5.32 -0.05 5.86
C ILE A 112 -3.87 -0.02 5.46
N PHE A 113 -3.58 -0.46 4.25
CA PHE A 113 -2.26 -0.41 3.65
C PHE A 113 -2.20 0.76 2.68
N SER A 114 -1.07 1.45 2.66
CA SER A 114 -0.84 2.60 1.79
C SER A 114 0.56 2.55 1.22
N LEU A 115 0.68 2.71 -0.09
CA LEU A 115 1.94 2.89 -0.79
C LEU A 115 1.85 4.18 -1.59
N LEU A 116 2.71 5.13 -1.27
CA LEU A 116 2.62 6.49 -1.79
C LEU A 116 3.96 6.96 -2.31
N GLY A 117 3.90 7.80 -3.34
CA GLY A 117 5.04 8.55 -3.82
C GLY A 117 4.60 9.82 -4.53
N LYS A 118 5.57 10.67 -4.82
CA LYS A 118 5.36 11.92 -5.56
C LYS A 118 5.40 11.68 -7.05
N ASN A 119 4.48 12.32 -7.77
CA ASN A 119 4.53 12.46 -9.22
C ASN A 119 3.80 13.74 -9.63
N ALA A 120 4.19 14.36 -10.75
CA ALA A 120 3.47 15.48 -11.37
C ALA A 120 3.05 16.61 -10.39
N GLY A 121 3.87 16.92 -9.39
CA GLY A 121 3.62 18.00 -8.42
C GLY A 121 2.68 17.65 -7.25
N GLY A 122 2.32 16.37 -7.07
CA GLY A 122 1.51 15.92 -5.95
C GLY A 122 1.85 14.51 -5.50
N TRP A 123 1.10 14.02 -4.52
CA TRP A 123 1.22 12.67 -3.97
C TRP A 123 0.09 11.77 -4.47
N GLY A 124 0.44 10.52 -4.75
CA GLY A 124 -0.51 9.49 -5.10
C GLY A 124 0.11 8.11 -4.99
N GLY A 125 -0.68 7.08 -5.27
CA GLY A 125 -0.20 5.71 -5.16
C GLY A 125 -1.35 4.72 -5.05
N LEU A 126 -1.20 3.76 -4.16
CA LEU A 126 -2.14 2.68 -3.91
C LEU A 126 -2.60 2.68 -2.46
N VAL A 127 -3.86 2.32 -2.26
CA VAL A 127 -4.44 2.00 -0.95
C VAL A 127 -5.15 0.66 -1.08
N GLY A 128 -5.03 -0.16 -0.05
CA GLY A 128 -5.71 -1.44 0.05
C GLY A 128 -6.13 -1.69 1.48
N THR A 129 -7.06 -2.61 1.66
CA THR A 129 -7.48 -3.09 2.97
C THR A 129 -7.18 -4.56 3.10
N GLY A 130 -6.77 -4.98 4.28
CA GLY A 130 -6.61 -6.40 4.61
C GLY A 130 -7.16 -6.70 6.00
N VAL A 131 -7.16 -7.97 6.37
CA VAL A 131 -7.47 -8.42 7.73
C VAL A 131 -6.18 -8.97 8.32
N TRP A 132 -5.85 -8.51 9.52
CA TRP A 132 -4.73 -9.05 10.30
C TRP A 132 -5.30 -9.65 11.58
N SER A 133 -5.13 -10.96 11.77
CA SER A 133 -5.42 -11.63 13.03
C SER A 133 -4.37 -11.26 14.07
N ASP A 134 -4.80 -10.66 15.18
CA ASP A 134 -3.94 -10.52 16.36
C ASP A 134 -3.64 -11.93 16.89
N ASP A 135 -2.39 -12.38 16.72
CA ASP A 135 -1.83 -13.46 17.53
C ASP A 135 -1.65 -12.99 18.99
#